data_AF-A0A957CI70-F1
#
_entry.id   AF-A0A957CI70-F1
#
_cell.length_a   1.000
_cell.length_b   1.000
_cell.length_c   1.000
_cell.angle_alpha   90.00
_cell.angle_beta   90.00
_cell.angle_gamma   90.00
#
_symmetry.space_group_name_H-M   'P 1'
#
loop_
_entity.id
_entity.type
_entity.pdbx_description
1 polymer ?
#
loop_
_entity_poly.entity_id
_entity_poly.type
_entity_poly.pdbx_seq_one_letter_code
_entity_poly.pdbx_strand_id
1 'polypeptide(L)'
;MKKRTRPTVRAQETQRKISQRPMPKPPARRPPIARPTAAAAVGARAVSEELQATVNQIHTKFERLEADAQLSDVYDAIGRIDAQLTELPFALEALRDRGYVHAGQLEDLLEALDDKWDEVRPRVESALRSQVSRLDTEMDQAERQVNNLRPTNQGAVRLVETAVNGLENRIRAAKTAVSGLYDGIESELYTVSYEMDKVTKMLDLLDGSPEIRMQEAEGPLLAVESEWQQDGEEGPKGYLFLTDQRLMFEQREEVVTKKRFGIFKAESEMLQKLHVAVSVHDIESIEHKEEGGFLGMGKADIIELVFAATAPLSRARFHLKGQESSDWAAMIKRIQTGDIDEDRADEYVDEMEAAAETAAAFPEKCPTCFADVPPQQRGVTSITCEFCGSEITPVLSD
;
A
#
# COMPACT_ATOMS: atom_id res chain seq x y z
N MET A 1 -21.53 -15.19 -17.83
CA MET A 1 -20.68 -14.17 -17.18
C MET A 1 -20.21 -13.19 -18.25
N LYS A 2 -20.23 -11.88 -17.99
CA LYS A 2 -19.61 -10.92 -18.93
C LYS A 2 -18.12 -11.19 -18.91
N LYS A 3 -17.50 -11.43 -20.07
CA LYS A 3 -16.04 -11.56 -20.18
C LYS A 3 -15.45 -10.24 -19.69
N ARG A 4 -14.75 -10.25 -18.56
CA ARG A 4 -14.06 -9.05 -18.06
C ARG A 4 -13.06 -8.61 -19.13
N THR A 5 -13.04 -7.32 -19.43
CA THR A 5 -12.10 -6.76 -20.41
C THR A 5 -10.76 -6.64 -19.72
N ARG A 6 -9.65 -6.99 -20.40
CA ARG A 6 -8.32 -6.88 -19.81
C ARG A 6 -8.06 -5.47 -19.25
N PRO A 7 -7.45 -5.35 -18.05
CA PRO A 7 -7.18 -4.06 -17.41
C PRO A 7 -6.48 -3.05 -18.33
N THR A 8 -5.47 -3.45 -19.10
CA THR A 8 -4.73 -2.60 -20.06
C THR A 8 -5.59 -1.99 -21.14
N VAL A 9 -6.54 -2.74 -21.71
CA VAL A 9 -7.39 -2.24 -22.80
C VAL A 9 -8.22 -1.07 -22.29
N ARG A 10 -8.73 -1.19 -21.06
CA ARG A 10 -9.50 -0.14 -20.39
C ARG A 10 -8.63 1.01 -19.92
N ALA A 11 -7.46 0.72 -19.37
CA ALA A 11 -6.48 1.73 -18.97
C ALA A 11 -6.06 2.62 -20.16
N GLN A 12 -5.94 2.04 -21.36
CA GLN A 12 -5.72 2.80 -22.60
C GLN A 12 -6.91 3.67 -22.99
N GLU A 13 -8.15 3.23 -22.76
CA GLU A 13 -9.34 4.05 -22.94
C GLU A 13 -9.38 5.21 -21.93
N THR A 14 -9.09 4.94 -20.65
CA THR A 14 -8.99 5.95 -19.59
C THR A 14 -7.88 6.95 -19.89
N GLN A 15 -6.70 6.50 -20.33
CA GLN A 15 -5.62 7.39 -20.77
C GLN A 15 -6.04 8.28 -21.94
N ARG A 16 -6.80 7.74 -22.91
CA ARG A 16 -7.38 8.54 -24.00
C ARG A 16 -8.38 9.57 -23.48
N LYS A 17 -9.30 9.19 -22.58
CA LYS A 17 -10.25 10.11 -21.94
C LYS A 17 -9.52 11.23 -21.20
N ILE A 18 -8.50 10.90 -20.40
CA ILE A 18 -7.71 11.86 -19.61
C ILE A 18 -6.90 12.78 -20.52
N SER A 19 -6.29 12.26 -21.59
CA SER A 19 -5.56 13.10 -22.56
C SER A 19 -6.46 14.14 -23.26
N GLN A 20 -7.77 13.89 -23.33
CA GLN A 20 -8.77 14.82 -23.86
C GLN A 20 -9.30 15.80 -22.80
N ARG A 21 -8.94 15.62 -21.52
CA ARG A 21 -9.35 16.46 -20.39
C ARG A 21 -8.18 17.35 -19.98
N PRO A 22 -8.15 18.64 -20.39
CA PRO A 22 -7.09 19.53 -19.96
C PRO A 22 -7.11 19.68 -18.44
N MET A 23 -5.93 19.51 -17.82
CA MET A 23 -5.74 19.78 -16.39
C MET A 23 -6.26 21.18 -16.06
N PRO A 24 -7.13 21.32 -15.04
CA PRO A 24 -7.54 22.62 -14.59
C PRO A 24 -6.29 23.35 -14.06
N LYS A 25 -6.01 24.54 -14.60
CA LYS A 25 -4.82 25.31 -14.21
C LYS A 25 -5.19 26.23 -13.05
N PRO A 26 -4.36 26.32 -12.00
CA PRO A 26 -4.56 27.32 -10.98
C PRO A 26 -4.51 28.73 -11.62
N PRO A 27 -5.28 29.69 -11.08
CA PRO A 27 -5.22 31.07 -11.54
C PRO A 27 -3.78 31.60 -11.44
N ALA A 28 -3.40 32.50 -12.34
CA ALA A 28 -2.07 33.08 -12.35
C ALA A 28 -1.78 33.77 -11.01
N ARG A 29 -0.63 33.44 -10.39
CA ARG A 29 -0.19 34.06 -9.14
C ARG A 29 -0.16 35.57 -9.28
N ARG A 30 -0.79 36.28 -8.35
CA ARG A 30 -0.58 37.72 -8.20
C ARG A 30 0.89 37.98 -7.83
N PRO A 31 1.50 39.03 -8.39
CA PRO A 31 2.85 39.41 -8.02
C PRO A 31 2.91 39.78 -6.52
N PRO A 32 3.97 39.37 -5.80
CA PRO A 32 4.09 39.66 -4.37
C PRO A 32 4.07 41.17 -4.12
N ILE A 33 3.35 41.57 -3.06
CA ILE A 33 3.25 42.97 -2.64
C ILE A 33 4.66 43.49 -2.31
N ALA A 34 5.04 44.63 -2.88
CA ALA A 34 6.25 45.32 -2.49
C ALA A 34 6.15 45.75 -1.03
N ARG A 35 6.96 45.15 -0.15
CA ARG A 35 7.06 45.56 1.26
C ARG A 35 7.31 47.06 1.33
N PRO A 36 6.58 47.83 2.18
CA PRO A 36 6.95 49.21 2.43
C PRO A 36 8.37 49.23 3.02
N THR A 37 9.32 49.69 2.22
CA THR A 37 10.70 49.91 2.67
C THR A 37 10.67 50.90 3.82
N ALA A 38 11.39 50.60 4.90
CA ALA A 38 11.42 51.33 6.17
C ALA A 38 11.91 52.81 6.11
N ALA A 39 11.97 53.42 4.92
CA ALA A 39 12.56 54.74 4.67
C ALA A 39 11.61 55.94 4.92
N ALA A 40 10.39 55.73 5.39
CA ALA A 40 9.43 56.82 5.67
C ALA A 40 9.00 56.84 7.15
N ALA A 41 9.95 56.93 8.06
CA ALA A 41 9.70 57.18 9.48
C ALA A 41 10.54 58.37 9.98
N VAL A 42 10.37 59.53 9.35
CA VAL A 42 10.79 60.82 9.94
C VAL A 42 9.53 61.52 10.41
N GLY A 43 9.13 61.22 11.65
CA GLY A 43 8.06 61.93 12.36
C GLY A 43 6.90 61.05 12.84
N ALA A 44 7.13 60.17 13.82
CA ALA A 44 6.03 59.57 14.58
C ALA A 44 6.39 59.48 16.08
N ARG A 45 5.47 59.96 16.92
CA ARG A 45 5.39 59.66 18.36
C ARG A 45 5.53 58.16 18.59
N ALA A 46 6.07 57.77 19.76
CA ALA A 46 6.25 56.39 20.20
C ALA A 46 5.02 55.51 19.89
N VAL A 47 5.03 54.87 18.72
CA VAL A 47 4.21 53.72 18.40
C VAL A 47 4.71 52.59 19.30
N SER A 48 3.82 51.87 19.98
CA SER A 48 4.29 50.73 20.77
C SER A 48 4.89 49.69 19.83
N GLU A 49 6.08 49.18 20.17
CA GLU A 49 6.74 48.11 19.41
C GLU A 49 5.80 46.90 19.21
N GLU A 50 4.94 46.64 20.20
CA GLU A 50 3.87 45.64 20.14
C GLU A 50 2.90 45.86 18.97
N LEU A 51 2.44 47.10 18.74
CA LEU A 51 1.50 47.40 17.66
C LEU A 51 2.15 47.24 16.28
N GLN A 52 3.44 47.61 16.17
CA GLN A 52 4.22 47.38 14.96
C GLN A 52 4.41 45.88 14.70
N ALA A 53 4.67 45.09 15.74
CA ALA A 53 4.78 43.63 15.63
C ALA A 53 3.45 43.00 15.17
N THR A 54 2.31 43.44 15.70
CA THR A 54 1.00 42.97 15.25
C THR A 54 0.74 43.29 13.78
N VAL A 55 1.06 44.50 13.32
CA VAL A 55 0.92 44.86 11.89
C VAL A 55 1.78 43.96 11.01
N ASN A 56 3.03 43.69 11.39
CA ASN A 56 3.91 42.78 10.64
C ASN A 56 3.38 41.34 10.61
N GLN A 57 2.77 40.87 11.70
CA GLN A 57 2.12 39.56 11.78
C GLN A 57 0.91 39.48 10.84
N ILE A 58 0.08 40.54 10.80
CA ILE A 58 -1.06 40.64 9.89
C ILE A 58 -0.60 40.54 8.43
N HIS A 59 0.44 41.30 8.05
CA HIS A 59 1.02 41.21 6.69
C HIS A 59 1.52 39.80 6.37
N THR A 60 2.33 39.20 7.26
CA THR A 60 2.87 37.85 7.05
C THR A 60 1.76 36.80 6.93
N LYS A 61 0.70 36.94 7.73
CA LYS A 61 -0.46 36.04 7.67
C LYS A 61 -1.21 36.22 6.35
N PHE A 62 -1.47 37.47 5.94
CA PHE A 62 -2.13 37.78 4.68
C PHE A 62 -1.38 37.22 3.47
N GLU A 63 -0.05 37.35 3.42
CA GLU A 63 0.80 36.78 2.35
C GLU A 63 0.63 35.24 2.24
N ARG A 64 0.47 34.53 3.37
CA ARG A 64 0.19 33.08 3.35
C ARG A 64 -1.21 32.77 2.85
N LEU A 65 -2.21 33.53 3.31
CA LEU A 65 -3.60 33.37 2.85
C LEU A 65 -3.75 33.61 1.36
N GLU A 66 -2.96 34.51 0.77
CA GLU A 66 -2.94 34.73 -0.67
C GLU A 66 -2.48 33.48 -1.45
N ALA A 67 -1.49 32.75 -0.93
CA ALA A 67 -1.08 31.48 -1.51
C ALA A 67 -2.16 30.40 -1.33
N ASP A 68 -2.74 30.31 -0.13
CA ASP A 68 -3.75 29.29 0.19
C ASP A 68 -5.08 29.52 -0.55
N ALA A 69 -5.46 30.77 -0.82
CA ALA A 69 -6.69 31.13 -1.52
C ALA A 69 -6.73 30.64 -2.98
N GLN A 70 -5.57 30.31 -3.55
CA GLN A 70 -5.47 29.72 -4.90
C GLN A 70 -5.88 28.25 -4.92
N LEU A 71 -6.00 27.60 -3.75
CA LEU A 71 -6.40 26.19 -3.60
C LEU A 71 -5.54 25.25 -4.47
N SER A 72 -4.24 25.53 -4.60
CA SER A 72 -3.33 24.78 -5.48
C SER A 72 -3.24 23.30 -5.11
N ASP A 73 -3.32 22.99 -3.82
CA ASP A 73 -3.36 21.64 -3.28
C ASP A 73 -4.57 20.83 -3.76
N VAL A 74 -5.71 21.48 -3.99
CA VAL A 74 -6.90 20.86 -4.58
C VAL A 74 -6.67 20.55 -6.06
N TYR A 75 -6.05 21.45 -6.81
CA TYR A 75 -5.65 21.18 -8.21
C TYR A 75 -4.67 20.00 -8.30
N ASP A 76 -3.69 19.96 -7.38
CA ASP A 76 -2.73 18.86 -7.31
C ASP A 76 -3.41 17.53 -6.97
N ALA A 77 -4.41 17.54 -6.08
CA ALA A 77 -5.19 16.34 -5.75
C ALA A 77 -5.98 15.81 -6.96
N ILE A 78 -6.65 16.69 -7.72
CA ILE A 78 -7.34 16.31 -8.98
C ILE A 78 -6.35 15.64 -9.93
N GLY A 79 -5.15 16.23 -10.11
CA GLY A 79 -4.12 15.67 -10.97
C GLY A 79 -3.58 14.31 -10.49
N ARG A 80 -3.44 14.12 -9.17
CA ARG A 80 -3.05 12.82 -8.58
C ARG A 80 -4.10 11.74 -8.82
N ILE A 81 -5.39 12.06 -8.64
CA ILE A 81 -6.48 11.12 -8.90
C ILE A 81 -6.49 10.70 -10.38
N ASP A 82 -6.40 11.66 -11.31
CA ASP A 82 -6.30 11.39 -12.76
C ASP A 82 -5.09 10.48 -13.06
N ALA A 83 -3.92 10.75 -12.46
CA ALA A 83 -2.72 9.94 -12.63
C ALA A 83 -2.89 8.50 -12.08
N GLN A 84 -3.38 8.35 -10.84
CA GLN A 84 -3.57 7.04 -10.22
C GLN A 84 -4.58 6.16 -10.97
N LEU A 85 -5.70 6.73 -11.45
CA LEU A 85 -6.68 6.00 -12.26
C LEU A 85 -6.11 5.57 -13.61
N THR A 86 -5.06 6.22 -14.10
CA THR A 86 -4.32 5.76 -15.28
C THR A 86 -3.29 4.70 -14.94
N GLU A 87 -2.51 4.91 -13.88
CA GLU A 87 -1.31 4.12 -13.56
C GLU A 87 -1.63 2.78 -12.87
N LEU A 88 -2.58 2.76 -11.92
CA LEU A 88 -2.88 1.57 -11.12
C LEU A 88 -3.36 0.38 -11.97
N PRO A 89 -4.23 0.54 -12.98
CA PRO A 89 -4.59 -0.58 -13.86
C PRO A 89 -3.39 -1.22 -14.58
N PHE A 90 -2.42 -0.42 -15.04
CA PHE A 90 -1.20 -0.96 -15.67
C PHE A 90 -0.29 -1.63 -14.66
N ALA A 91 -0.15 -1.06 -13.46
CA ALA A 91 0.61 -1.67 -12.40
C ALA A 91 -0.01 -3.01 -11.98
N LEU A 92 -1.34 -3.12 -11.93
CA LEU A 92 -2.02 -4.37 -11.59
C LEU A 92 -1.79 -5.43 -12.67
N GLU A 93 -1.87 -5.07 -13.95
CA GLU A 93 -1.52 -6.00 -15.04
C GLU A 93 -0.06 -6.43 -15.00
N ALA A 94 0.87 -5.54 -14.66
CA ALA A 94 2.27 -5.92 -14.46
C ALA A 94 2.45 -6.91 -13.29
N LEU A 95 1.62 -6.85 -12.25
CA LEU A 95 1.61 -7.86 -11.19
C LEU A 95 1.01 -9.18 -11.67
N ARG A 96 -0.06 -9.14 -12.48
CA ARG A 96 -0.65 -10.33 -13.13
C ARG A 96 0.37 -11.07 -13.99
N ASP A 97 1.09 -10.34 -14.84
CA ASP A 97 2.17 -10.87 -15.69
C ASP A 97 3.33 -11.50 -14.89
N ARG A 98 3.49 -11.11 -13.62
CA ARG A 98 4.47 -11.68 -12.68
C ARG A 98 3.90 -12.84 -11.85
N GLY A 99 2.69 -13.33 -12.15
CA GLY A 99 2.07 -14.47 -11.48
C GLY A 99 1.25 -14.14 -10.24
N TYR A 100 0.90 -12.87 -10.01
CA TYR A 100 -0.05 -12.54 -8.94
C TYR A 100 -1.48 -12.84 -9.39
N VAL A 101 -2.13 -13.83 -8.76
CA VAL A 101 -3.46 -14.32 -9.17
C VAL A 101 -4.59 -13.90 -8.23
N HIS A 102 -4.28 -13.38 -7.04
CA HIS A 102 -5.26 -13.08 -5.99
C HIS A 102 -5.80 -11.64 -6.07
N ALA A 103 -6.77 -11.30 -5.21
CA ALA A 103 -7.44 -10.01 -5.20
C ALA A 103 -8.11 -9.63 -6.54
N GLY A 104 -8.83 -10.57 -7.16
CA GLY A 104 -9.54 -10.40 -8.44
C GLY A 104 -10.65 -9.35 -8.46
N GLN A 105 -10.97 -8.76 -7.32
CA GLN A 105 -11.88 -7.63 -7.19
C GLN A 105 -11.21 -6.27 -7.45
N LEU A 106 -9.87 -6.19 -7.48
CA LEU A 106 -9.15 -4.92 -7.67
C LEU A 106 -9.44 -4.30 -9.04
N GLU A 107 -9.59 -5.12 -10.07
CA GLU A 107 -9.97 -4.68 -11.41
C GLU A 107 -11.35 -4.00 -11.41
N ASP A 108 -12.33 -4.61 -10.75
CA ASP A 108 -13.70 -4.07 -10.67
C ASP A 108 -13.75 -2.82 -9.79
N LEU A 109 -12.95 -2.78 -8.71
CA LEU A 109 -12.83 -1.61 -7.84
C LEU A 109 -12.22 -0.42 -8.58
N LEU A 110 -11.14 -0.63 -9.33
CA LEU A 110 -10.51 0.41 -10.15
C LEU A 110 -11.46 0.93 -11.24
N GLU A 111 -12.24 0.04 -11.88
CA GLU A 111 -13.29 0.44 -12.83
C GLU A 111 -14.38 1.29 -12.14
N ALA A 112 -14.86 0.85 -10.97
CA ALA A 112 -15.85 1.60 -10.22
C ALA A 112 -15.33 2.99 -9.76
N LEU A 113 -14.05 3.10 -9.42
CA LEU A 113 -13.40 4.35 -9.06
C LEU A 113 -13.26 5.30 -10.25
N ASP A 114 -12.90 4.79 -11.43
CA ASP A 114 -12.83 5.59 -12.67
C ASP A 114 -14.21 6.14 -13.04
N ASP A 115 -15.24 5.30 -13.01
CA ASP A 115 -16.63 5.70 -13.30
C ASP A 115 -17.15 6.75 -12.29
N LYS A 116 -16.89 6.53 -10.99
CA LYS A 116 -17.25 7.47 -9.93
C LYS A 116 -16.53 8.80 -10.10
N TRP A 117 -15.26 8.77 -10.50
CA TRP A 117 -14.50 9.99 -10.77
C TRP A 117 -15.01 10.74 -11.99
N ASP A 118 -15.37 10.04 -13.08
CA ASP A 118 -15.99 10.61 -14.26
C ASP A 118 -17.27 11.40 -13.91
N GLU A 119 -18.06 10.92 -12.95
CA GLU A 119 -19.25 11.63 -12.45
C GLU A 119 -18.92 12.82 -11.54
N VAL A 120 -17.96 12.66 -10.63
CA VAL A 120 -17.66 13.63 -9.56
C VAL A 120 -16.79 14.79 -10.05
N ARG A 121 -15.84 14.54 -10.94
CA ARG A 121 -14.84 15.51 -11.40
C ARG A 121 -15.44 16.83 -11.92
N PRO A 122 -16.49 16.84 -12.78
CA PRO A 122 -17.10 18.10 -13.22
C PRO A 122 -17.73 18.90 -12.07
N ARG A 123 -18.25 18.23 -11.03
CA ARG A 123 -18.81 18.88 -9.83
C ARG A 123 -17.69 19.51 -9.00
N VAL A 124 -16.57 18.81 -8.83
CA VAL A 124 -15.36 19.32 -8.16
C VAL A 124 -14.83 20.55 -8.89
N GLU A 125 -14.66 20.49 -10.21
CA GLU A 125 -14.16 21.62 -11.02
C GLU A 125 -15.10 22.84 -10.97
N SER A 126 -16.41 22.61 -10.98
CA SER A 126 -17.40 23.67 -10.83
C SER A 126 -17.35 24.31 -9.44
N ALA A 127 -17.29 23.49 -8.39
CA ALA A 127 -17.17 23.96 -7.02
C ALA A 127 -15.86 24.74 -6.82
N LEU A 128 -14.73 24.22 -7.31
CA LEU A 128 -13.42 24.85 -7.22
C LEU A 128 -13.41 26.23 -7.89
N ARG A 129 -13.93 26.35 -9.12
CA ARG A 129 -14.03 27.65 -9.82
C ARG A 129 -14.89 28.65 -9.05
N SER A 130 -16.02 28.21 -8.51
CA SER A 130 -16.91 29.05 -7.71
C SER A 130 -16.23 29.55 -6.43
N GLN A 131 -15.52 28.65 -5.74
CA GLN A 131 -14.78 28.98 -4.51
C GLN A 131 -13.64 29.95 -4.78
N VAL A 132 -12.80 29.68 -5.77
CA VAL A 132 -11.68 30.56 -6.15
C VAL A 132 -12.19 31.96 -6.50
N SER A 133 -13.23 32.08 -7.33
CA SER A 133 -13.80 33.39 -7.69
C SER A 133 -14.31 34.18 -6.48
N ARG A 134 -14.91 33.49 -5.50
CA ARG A 134 -15.37 34.10 -4.25
C ARG A 134 -14.19 34.53 -3.38
N LEU A 135 -13.22 33.65 -3.19
CA LEU A 135 -12.02 33.93 -2.40
C LEU A 135 -11.21 35.09 -2.99
N ASP A 136 -11.08 35.18 -4.31
CA ASP A 136 -10.42 36.31 -4.98
C ASP A 136 -11.06 37.65 -4.61
N THR A 137 -12.40 37.70 -4.61
CA THR A 137 -13.15 38.93 -4.24
C THR A 137 -12.94 39.29 -2.77
N GLU A 138 -12.86 38.30 -1.88
CA GLU A 138 -12.62 38.50 -0.45
C GLU A 138 -11.17 38.90 -0.15
N MET A 139 -10.21 38.28 -0.87
CA MET A 139 -8.79 38.64 -0.84
C MET A 139 -8.60 40.09 -1.28
N ASP A 140 -9.23 40.54 -2.36
CA ASP A 140 -9.20 41.94 -2.81
C ASP A 140 -9.67 42.93 -1.74
N GLN A 141 -10.71 42.57 -0.99
CA GLN A 141 -11.24 43.40 0.07
C GLN A 141 -10.29 43.45 1.27
N ALA A 142 -9.78 42.30 1.69
CA ALA A 142 -8.82 42.19 2.78
C ALA A 142 -7.48 42.89 2.43
N GLU A 143 -7.02 42.79 1.19
CA GLU A 143 -5.82 43.47 0.69
C GLU A 143 -5.91 44.98 0.86
N ARG A 144 -7.04 45.57 0.43
CA ARG A 144 -7.28 47.01 0.62
C ARG A 144 -7.28 47.42 2.09
N GLN A 145 -7.76 46.56 2.99
CA GLN A 145 -7.75 46.84 4.42
C GLN A 145 -6.34 46.75 5.02
N VAL A 146 -5.58 45.73 4.64
CA VAL A 146 -4.19 45.52 5.06
C VAL A 146 -3.28 46.63 4.53
N ASN A 147 -3.42 47.04 3.27
CA ASN A 147 -2.60 48.10 2.67
C ASN A 147 -2.87 49.49 3.26
N ASN A 148 -4.07 49.73 3.78
CA ASN A 148 -4.42 50.98 4.46
C ASN A 148 -4.08 50.97 5.96
N LEU A 149 -3.58 49.84 6.48
CA LEU A 149 -3.31 49.69 7.90
C LEU A 149 -2.10 50.53 8.31
N ARG A 150 -2.29 51.39 9.31
CA ARG A 150 -1.22 52.19 9.91
C ARG A 150 -0.99 51.76 11.35
N PRO A 151 0.27 51.66 11.82
CA PRO A 151 0.61 51.24 13.18
C PRO A 151 0.34 52.34 14.23
N THR A 152 -0.61 53.23 13.97
CA THR A 152 -0.98 54.35 14.86
C THR A 152 -2.43 54.28 15.33
N ASN A 153 -3.21 53.31 14.85
CA ASN A 153 -4.63 53.15 15.17
C ASN A 153 -4.93 51.71 15.63
N GLN A 154 -4.96 51.51 16.95
CA GLN A 154 -5.21 50.19 17.55
C GLN A 154 -6.58 49.59 17.18
N GLY A 155 -7.61 50.43 17.03
CA GLY A 155 -8.94 49.97 16.61
C GLY A 155 -8.94 49.42 15.18
N ALA A 156 -8.23 50.11 14.27
CA ALA A 156 -8.05 49.64 12.90
C ALA A 156 -7.27 48.32 12.84
N VAL A 157 -6.19 48.18 13.63
CA VAL A 157 -5.41 46.93 13.70
C VAL A 157 -6.29 45.74 14.10
N ARG A 158 -7.09 45.87 15.16
CA ARG A 158 -8.00 44.78 15.61
C ARG A 158 -9.06 44.43 14.58
N LEU A 159 -9.59 45.43 13.86
CA LEU A 159 -10.57 45.20 12.81
C LEU A 159 -9.97 44.42 11.63
N VAL A 160 -8.79 44.83 11.15
CA VAL A 160 -8.09 44.13 10.06
C VAL A 160 -7.67 42.73 10.48
N GLU A 161 -7.18 42.55 11.70
CA GLU A 161 -6.86 41.22 12.25
C GLU A 161 -8.08 40.30 12.23
N THR A 162 -9.25 40.79 12.67
CA THR A 162 -10.51 40.03 12.65
C THR A 162 -10.91 39.67 11.22
N ALA A 163 -10.75 40.59 10.26
CA ALA A 163 -11.04 40.34 8.85
C ALA A 163 -10.12 39.27 8.25
N VAL A 164 -8.81 39.34 8.52
CA VAL A 164 -7.82 38.34 8.08
C VAL A 164 -8.09 36.96 8.70
N ASN A 165 -8.47 36.90 9.99
CA ASN A 165 -8.89 35.65 10.63
C ASN A 165 -10.17 35.08 10.01
N GLY A 166 -11.12 35.95 9.66
CA GLY A 166 -12.35 35.55 8.96
C GLY A 166 -12.06 34.97 7.57
N LEU A 167 -11.16 35.59 6.81
CA LEU A 167 -10.71 35.12 5.50
C LEU A 167 -10.03 33.75 5.59
N GLU A 168 -9.14 33.55 6.56
CA GLU A 168 -8.51 32.25 6.81
C GLU A 168 -9.53 31.14 7.04
N ASN A 169 -10.56 31.40 7.85
CA ASN A 169 -11.63 30.42 8.10
C ASN A 169 -12.44 30.11 6.84
N ARG A 170 -12.65 31.11 5.96
CA ARG A 170 -13.35 30.91 4.68
C ARG A 170 -12.52 30.12 3.70
N ILE A 171 -11.20 30.36 3.62
CA ILE A 171 -10.28 29.56 2.81
C ILE A 171 -10.30 28.10 3.26
N ARG A 172 -10.20 27.83 4.58
CA ARG A 172 -10.32 26.47 5.12
C ARG A 172 -11.66 25.82 4.77
N ALA A 173 -12.77 26.54 4.97
CA ALA A 173 -14.09 26.04 4.65
C ALA A 173 -14.27 25.75 3.15
N ALA A 174 -13.71 26.58 2.28
CA ALA A 174 -13.69 26.37 0.84
C ALA A 174 -12.92 25.10 0.48
N LYS A 175 -11.72 24.92 1.05
CA LYS A 175 -10.91 23.71 0.86
C LYS A 175 -11.68 22.45 1.28
N THR A 176 -12.21 22.41 2.50
CA THR A 176 -12.99 21.26 3.01
C THR A 176 -14.23 20.98 2.16
N ALA A 177 -14.93 22.03 1.70
CA ALA A 177 -16.12 21.87 0.88
C ALA A 177 -15.80 21.26 -0.49
N VAL A 178 -14.64 21.54 -1.07
CA VAL A 178 -14.22 20.96 -2.35
C VAL A 178 -13.59 19.58 -2.15
N SER A 179 -12.71 19.41 -1.16
CA SER A 179 -12.06 18.12 -0.88
C SER A 179 -13.06 17.04 -0.51
N GLY A 180 -14.06 17.38 0.32
CA GLY A 180 -15.10 16.43 0.74
C GLY A 180 -15.93 15.84 -0.41
N LEU A 181 -15.86 16.41 -1.63
CA LEU A 181 -16.48 15.84 -2.82
C LEU A 181 -15.70 14.63 -3.38
N TYR A 182 -14.38 14.56 -3.15
CA TYR A 182 -13.49 13.53 -3.70
C TYR A 182 -12.69 12.74 -2.67
N ASP A 183 -12.65 13.15 -1.39
CA ASP A 183 -11.82 12.53 -0.34
C ASP A 183 -12.03 11.00 -0.23
N GLY A 184 -13.27 10.51 -0.46
CA GLY A 184 -13.54 9.07 -0.49
C GLY A 184 -12.83 8.33 -1.63
N ILE A 185 -12.79 8.92 -2.83
CA ILE A 185 -12.09 8.34 -3.99
C ILE A 185 -10.57 8.38 -3.75
N GLU A 186 -10.04 9.49 -3.23
CA GLU A 186 -8.61 9.62 -2.91
C GLU A 186 -8.19 8.56 -1.87
N SER A 187 -9.00 8.33 -0.83
CA SER A 187 -8.74 7.31 0.19
C SER A 187 -8.79 5.88 -0.35
N GLU A 188 -9.76 5.57 -1.21
CA GLU A 188 -9.88 4.25 -1.84
C GLU A 188 -8.69 3.98 -2.78
N LEU A 189 -8.30 4.95 -3.61
CA LEU A 189 -7.12 4.85 -4.48
C LEU A 189 -5.81 4.70 -3.70
N TYR A 190 -5.66 5.42 -2.59
CA TYR A 190 -4.51 5.25 -1.70
C TYR A 190 -4.44 3.83 -1.14
N THR A 191 -5.58 3.26 -0.73
CA THR A 191 -5.64 1.90 -0.21
C THR A 191 -5.25 0.87 -1.28
N VAL A 192 -5.79 0.99 -2.49
CA VAL A 192 -5.41 0.11 -3.61
C VAL A 192 -3.92 0.20 -3.92
N SER A 193 -3.39 1.43 -4.05
CA SER A 193 -1.97 1.67 -4.30
C SER A 193 -1.08 1.04 -3.22
N TYR A 194 -1.47 1.18 -1.95
CA TYR A 194 -0.73 0.62 -0.82
C TYR A 194 -0.71 -0.91 -0.82
N GLU A 195 -1.84 -1.56 -1.11
CA GLU A 195 -1.89 -3.03 -1.22
C GLU A 195 -1.05 -3.53 -2.42
N MET A 196 -1.11 -2.84 -3.56
CA MET A 196 -0.29 -3.19 -4.72
C MET A 196 1.22 -3.03 -4.48
N ASP A 197 1.63 -2.02 -3.71
CA ASP A 197 3.04 -1.85 -3.30
C ASP A 197 3.50 -3.01 -2.41
N LYS A 198 2.66 -3.52 -1.50
CA LYS A 198 2.97 -4.73 -0.72
C LYS A 198 3.13 -5.95 -1.61
N VAL A 199 2.22 -6.16 -2.57
CA VAL A 199 2.30 -7.28 -3.53
C VAL A 199 3.58 -7.16 -4.37
N THR A 200 3.90 -5.96 -4.86
CA THR A 200 5.14 -5.69 -5.60
C THR A 200 6.36 -6.12 -4.78
N LYS A 201 6.45 -5.69 -3.52
CA LYS A 201 7.55 -6.06 -2.62
C LYS A 201 7.62 -7.56 -2.36
N MET A 202 6.48 -8.22 -2.17
CA MET A 202 6.43 -9.68 -2.02
C MET A 202 6.98 -10.39 -3.25
N LEU A 203 6.55 -10.01 -4.45
CA LEU A 203 7.04 -10.59 -5.70
C LEU A 203 8.53 -10.30 -5.90
N ASP A 204 9.01 -9.09 -5.59
CA ASP A 204 10.43 -8.75 -5.65
C ASP A 204 11.27 -9.63 -4.70
N LEU A 205 10.73 -9.91 -3.51
CA LEU A 205 11.37 -10.85 -2.59
C LEU A 205 11.41 -12.25 -3.19
N LEU A 206 10.30 -12.78 -3.72
CA LEU A 206 10.25 -14.11 -4.33
C LEU A 206 11.20 -14.24 -5.53
N ASP A 207 11.19 -13.27 -6.45
CA ASP A 207 12.09 -13.23 -7.61
C ASP A 207 13.57 -13.16 -7.21
N GLY A 208 13.86 -12.55 -6.05
CA GLY A 208 15.19 -12.51 -5.46
C GLY A 208 15.64 -13.82 -4.82
N SER A 209 14.81 -14.86 -4.75
CA SER A 209 15.19 -16.16 -4.19
C SER A 209 15.81 -17.10 -5.23
N PRO A 210 16.99 -17.69 -4.97
CA PRO A 210 17.54 -18.73 -5.82
C PRO A 210 16.89 -20.11 -5.60
N GLU A 211 16.25 -20.33 -4.44
CA GLU A 211 15.73 -21.64 -4.02
C GLU A 211 14.20 -21.75 -4.11
N ILE A 212 13.47 -20.62 -4.10
CA ILE A 212 12.02 -20.62 -4.22
C ILE A 212 11.61 -20.58 -5.70
N ARG A 213 10.80 -21.56 -6.09
CA ARG A 213 10.08 -21.59 -7.37
C ARG A 213 8.61 -21.85 -7.10
N MET A 214 7.74 -21.06 -7.73
CA MET A 214 6.30 -21.27 -7.66
C MET A 214 5.94 -22.58 -8.38
N GLN A 215 5.04 -23.35 -7.78
CA GLN A 215 4.43 -24.54 -8.35
C GLN A 215 3.33 -24.14 -9.34
N GLU A 216 2.82 -25.11 -10.11
CA GLU A 216 1.72 -24.87 -11.03
C GLU A 216 0.46 -24.42 -10.26
N ALA A 217 -0.19 -23.37 -10.77
CA ALA A 217 -1.31 -22.68 -10.12
C ALA A 217 -1.02 -22.19 -8.67
N GLU A 218 0.24 -22.05 -8.25
CA GLU A 218 0.59 -21.49 -6.94
C GLU A 218 0.58 -19.96 -6.98
N GLY A 219 -0.28 -19.36 -6.17
CA GLY A 219 -0.46 -17.93 -6.05
C GLY A 219 0.15 -17.37 -4.76
N PRO A 220 1.08 -16.39 -4.84
CA PRO A 220 1.65 -15.77 -3.65
C PRO A 220 0.66 -14.83 -2.95
N LEU A 221 0.64 -14.85 -1.62
CA LEU A 221 -0.33 -14.12 -0.79
C LEU A 221 0.31 -13.11 0.15
N LEU A 222 1.27 -13.55 0.98
CA LEU A 222 1.91 -12.70 1.99
C LEU A 222 3.43 -12.91 2.01
N ALA A 223 4.15 -11.85 2.36
CA ALA A 223 5.54 -11.92 2.78
C ALA A 223 5.75 -10.97 3.97
N VAL A 224 6.56 -11.41 4.93
CA VAL A 224 6.96 -10.58 6.07
C VAL A 224 8.39 -10.90 6.47
N GLU A 225 9.13 -9.88 6.91
CA GLU A 225 10.39 -10.10 7.60
C GLU A 225 10.12 -10.86 8.91
N SER A 226 10.86 -11.92 9.16
CA SER A 226 10.64 -12.78 10.31
C SER A 226 11.94 -13.34 10.88
N GLU A 227 11.84 -13.86 12.10
CA GLU A 227 12.90 -14.58 12.77
C GLU A 227 12.41 -15.97 13.14
N TRP A 228 13.12 -17.01 12.70
CA TRP A 228 12.76 -18.39 12.99
C TRP A 228 13.36 -18.84 14.33
N GLN A 229 12.55 -18.88 15.38
CA GLN A 229 13.01 -19.12 16.75
C GLN A 229 12.97 -20.61 17.09
N GLN A 230 14.06 -21.31 16.77
CA GLN A 230 14.24 -22.72 17.13
C GLN A 230 14.33 -22.84 18.65
N ASP A 231 13.51 -23.72 19.24
CA ASP A 231 13.47 -24.01 20.68
C ASP A 231 13.28 -22.82 21.63
N GLY A 232 12.72 -21.71 21.13
CA GLY A 232 12.44 -20.52 21.95
C GLY A 232 13.59 -19.50 22.01
N GLU A 233 14.70 -19.76 21.33
CA GLU A 233 15.87 -18.87 21.27
C GLU A 233 15.84 -17.97 20.02
N GLU A 234 16.63 -16.90 20.05
CA GLU A 234 16.88 -16.09 18.85
C GLU A 234 17.46 -16.97 17.74
N GLY A 235 16.89 -16.89 16.54
CA GLY A 235 17.30 -17.71 15.41
C GLY A 235 17.56 -16.92 14.14
N PRO A 236 17.70 -17.59 12.99
CA PRO A 236 18.04 -16.92 11.75
C PRO A 236 16.96 -15.93 11.33
N LYS A 237 17.40 -14.78 10.81
CA LYS A 237 16.52 -13.74 10.25
C LYS A 237 16.32 -13.94 8.76
N GLY A 238 15.13 -13.62 8.29
CA GLY A 238 14.79 -13.79 6.88
C GLY A 238 13.38 -13.34 6.57
N TYR A 239 12.78 -14.00 5.60
CA TYR A 239 11.41 -13.74 5.18
C TYR A 239 10.57 -15.00 5.28
N LEU A 240 9.40 -14.84 5.88
CA LEU A 240 8.32 -15.83 5.84
C LEU A 240 7.41 -15.46 4.68
N PHE A 241 7.11 -16.44 3.84
CA PHE A 241 6.22 -16.34 2.69
C PHE A 241 5.03 -17.27 2.89
N LEU A 242 3.86 -16.82 2.46
CA LEU A 242 2.66 -17.62 2.37
C LEU A 242 2.14 -17.55 0.94
N THR A 243 1.88 -18.71 0.35
CA THR A 243 1.15 -18.88 -0.90
C THR A 243 -0.17 -19.59 -0.61
N ASP A 244 -1.02 -19.74 -1.62
CA ASP A 244 -2.25 -20.55 -1.53
C ASP A 244 -2.00 -22.06 -1.46
N GLN A 245 -0.74 -22.50 -1.42
CA GLN A 245 -0.36 -23.91 -1.30
C GLN A 245 0.65 -24.17 -0.16
N ARG A 246 1.57 -23.25 0.10
CA ARG A 246 2.74 -23.49 0.96
C ARG A 246 3.06 -22.34 1.92
N LEU A 247 3.64 -22.72 3.06
CA LEU A 247 4.35 -21.82 3.95
C LEU A 247 5.86 -22.03 3.75
N MET A 248 6.60 -20.95 3.52
CA MET A 248 8.03 -21.00 3.25
C MET A 248 8.79 -19.99 4.12
N PHE A 249 9.93 -20.39 4.67
CA PHE A 249 10.85 -19.48 5.35
C PHE A 249 12.24 -19.58 4.73
N GLU A 250 12.72 -18.45 4.25
CA GLU A 250 14.06 -18.30 3.70
C GLU A 250 14.87 -17.35 4.59
N GLN A 251 15.97 -17.86 5.12
CA GLN A 251 16.96 -17.03 5.81
C GLN A 251 17.56 -16.05 4.80
N ARG A 252 17.62 -14.77 5.17
CA ARG A 252 18.26 -13.69 4.40
C ARG A 252 18.91 -12.72 5.38
N GLU A 253 20.16 -13.00 5.77
CA GLU A 253 20.87 -12.14 6.74
C GLU A 253 22.38 -12.09 6.52
N GLU A 254 22.99 -10.97 6.90
CA GLU A 254 24.42 -10.74 6.75
C GLU A 254 25.15 -11.43 7.90
N VAL A 255 25.82 -12.54 7.59
CA VAL A 255 26.55 -13.34 8.59
C VAL A 255 28.03 -12.97 8.55
N VAL A 256 28.62 -12.74 9.73
CA VAL A 256 30.07 -12.51 9.86
C VAL A 256 30.79 -13.83 9.67
N THR A 257 31.41 -14.03 8.50
CA THR A 257 32.10 -15.27 8.16
C THR A 257 33.51 -15.32 8.75
N LYS A 258 34.15 -14.17 9.01
CA LYS A 258 35.47 -14.11 9.69
C LYS A 258 35.61 -12.94 10.66
N LYS A 259 35.82 -13.27 11.94
CA LYS A 259 36.24 -12.30 12.98
C LYS A 259 37.77 -12.25 13.05
N ARG A 260 38.38 -11.11 12.68
CA ARG A 260 39.82 -10.87 12.90
C ARG A 260 40.02 -10.02 14.15
N PHE A 261 40.55 -10.61 15.22
CA PHE A 261 40.84 -9.89 16.45
C PHE A 261 41.94 -8.83 16.24
N GLY A 262 41.71 -7.62 16.74
CA GLY A 262 42.76 -6.61 16.94
C GLY A 262 42.50 -5.28 16.22
N ILE A 263 42.44 -5.24 14.89
CA ILE A 263 42.50 -3.95 14.13
C ILE A 263 41.83 -4.01 12.74
N PHE A 264 41.04 -5.04 12.38
CA PHE A 264 40.52 -5.21 11.00
C PHE A 264 38.99 -5.42 10.93
N LYS A 265 38.38 -4.87 9.86
CA LYS A 265 36.96 -4.98 9.49
C LYS A 265 36.55 -6.45 9.41
N ALA A 266 35.41 -6.80 10.00
CA ALA A 266 34.82 -8.13 9.87
C ALA A 266 34.46 -8.39 8.39
N GLU A 267 34.77 -9.58 7.87
CA GLU A 267 34.25 -10.05 6.58
C GLU A 267 32.87 -10.65 6.83
N SER A 268 31.89 -10.18 6.07
CA SER A 268 30.50 -10.62 6.14
C SER A 268 30.04 -11.09 4.76
N GLU A 269 29.11 -12.03 4.75
CA GLU A 269 28.50 -12.59 3.54
C GLU A 269 26.98 -12.61 3.72
N MET A 270 26.25 -12.35 2.63
CA MET A 270 24.80 -12.47 2.61
C MET A 270 24.44 -13.95 2.54
N LEU A 271 23.93 -14.52 3.63
CA LEU A 271 23.44 -15.88 3.65
C LEU A 271 21.98 -15.89 3.20
N GLN A 272 21.70 -16.63 2.13
CA GLN A 272 20.37 -16.83 1.58
C GLN A 272 20.08 -18.32 1.43
N LYS A 273 19.12 -18.86 2.18
CA LYS A 273 18.83 -20.30 2.22
C LYS A 273 17.39 -20.60 2.63
N LEU A 274 16.71 -21.50 1.91
CA LEU A 274 15.37 -21.98 2.26
C LEU A 274 15.50 -23.04 3.38
N HIS A 275 14.84 -22.80 4.51
CA HIS A 275 14.84 -23.72 5.65
C HIS A 275 13.51 -24.42 5.86
N VAL A 276 12.41 -23.72 5.58
CA VAL A 276 11.06 -24.26 5.70
C VAL A 276 10.37 -24.14 4.35
N ALA A 277 9.79 -25.24 3.90
CA ALA A 277 8.87 -25.28 2.77
C ALA A 277 7.92 -26.44 3.04
N VAL A 278 6.73 -26.11 3.53
CA VAL A 278 5.70 -27.09 3.94
C VAL A 278 4.39 -26.73 3.28
N SER A 279 3.57 -27.74 3.02
CA SER A 279 2.20 -27.46 2.62
C SER A 279 1.44 -26.76 3.74
N VAL A 280 0.55 -25.84 3.37
CA VAL A 280 -0.42 -25.26 4.29
C VAL A 280 -1.39 -26.32 4.86
N HIS A 281 -1.70 -27.38 4.12
CA HIS A 281 -2.56 -28.47 4.61
C HIS A 281 -1.85 -29.42 5.56
N ASP A 282 -0.50 -29.40 5.61
CA ASP A 282 0.27 -30.15 6.61
C ASP A 282 0.32 -29.41 7.96
N ILE A 283 -0.29 -28.23 8.09
CA ILE A 283 -0.35 -27.46 9.33
C ILE A 283 -1.53 -27.94 10.18
N GLU A 284 -1.26 -28.72 11.22
CA GLU A 284 -2.28 -29.32 12.09
C GLU A 284 -2.74 -28.38 13.20
N SER A 285 -1.85 -27.52 13.71
CA SER A 285 -2.17 -26.54 14.76
C SER A 285 -1.48 -25.21 14.50
N ILE A 286 -2.20 -24.13 14.79
CA ILE A 286 -1.74 -22.74 14.67
C ILE A 286 -2.05 -22.02 15.98
N GLU A 287 -1.01 -21.59 16.68
CA GLU A 287 -1.11 -20.70 17.83
C GLU A 287 -0.53 -19.33 17.47
N HIS A 288 -1.20 -18.27 17.89
CA HIS A 288 -0.73 -16.90 17.67
C HIS A 288 -0.81 -16.13 19.00
N LYS A 289 0.18 -15.29 19.28
CA LYS A 289 0.27 -14.54 20.54
C LYS A 289 1.17 -13.32 20.40
N GLU A 290 0.90 -12.34 21.25
CA GLU A 290 1.83 -11.24 21.50
C GLU A 290 2.70 -11.60 22.72
N GLU A 291 4.02 -11.60 22.57
CA GLU A 291 4.96 -11.84 23.67
C GLU A 291 5.85 -10.61 23.94
N GLY A 292 6.16 -10.39 25.23
CA GLY A 292 7.04 -9.30 25.65
C GLY A 292 6.38 -7.92 25.71
N GLY A 293 7.22 -6.90 25.91
CA GLY A 293 6.82 -5.50 26.07
C GLY A 293 6.52 -5.06 27.51
N PHE A 294 7.20 -4.01 27.97
CA PHE A 294 6.82 -3.25 29.16
C PHE A 294 6.22 -1.92 28.69
N LEU A 295 4.98 -1.61 29.10
CA LEU A 295 4.25 -0.39 28.69
C LEU A 295 4.04 -0.23 27.17
N GLY A 296 3.89 -1.33 26.43
CA GLY A 296 3.49 -1.30 25.02
C GLY A 296 4.62 -1.04 24.00
N MET A 297 5.88 -0.94 24.44
CA MET A 297 7.03 -0.92 23.54
C MET A 297 7.69 -2.31 23.47
N GLY A 298 7.91 -2.83 22.26
CA GLY A 298 8.65 -4.07 22.02
C GLY A 298 7.84 -5.36 22.21
N LYS A 299 6.56 -5.36 21.83
CA LYS A 299 5.80 -6.61 21.69
C LYS A 299 6.27 -7.35 20.43
N ALA A 300 6.43 -8.67 20.55
CA ALA A 300 6.74 -9.58 19.46
C ALA A 300 5.47 -10.33 19.04
N ASP A 301 5.12 -10.25 17.76
CA ASP A 301 4.05 -11.03 17.16
C ASP A 301 4.56 -12.43 16.83
N ILE A 302 4.10 -13.44 17.57
CA ILE A 302 4.58 -14.82 17.43
C ILE A 302 3.50 -15.69 16.80
N ILE A 303 3.89 -16.47 15.78
CA ILE A 303 3.11 -17.59 15.25
C ILE A 303 3.84 -18.90 15.50
N GLU A 304 3.16 -19.86 16.11
CA GLU A 304 3.63 -21.22 16.40
C GLU A 304 2.80 -22.22 15.61
N LEU A 305 3.49 -23.12 14.91
CA LEU A 305 2.91 -24.07 13.99
C LEU A 305 3.35 -25.48 14.37
N VAL A 306 2.38 -26.40 14.41
CA VAL A 306 2.63 -27.84 14.51
C VAL A 306 2.28 -28.46 13.17
N PHE A 307 3.19 -29.25 12.63
CA PHE A 307 3.03 -29.88 11.33
C PHE A 307 2.74 -31.37 11.45
N ALA A 308 2.11 -31.92 10.42
CA ALA A 308 1.86 -33.35 10.28
C ALA A 308 3.16 -34.16 10.30
N ALA A 309 3.06 -35.44 10.69
CA ALA A 309 4.21 -36.33 10.79
C ALA A 309 4.94 -36.58 9.46
N THR A 310 4.25 -36.33 8.34
CA THR A 310 4.77 -36.41 6.96
C THR A 310 5.55 -35.18 6.54
N ALA A 311 5.45 -34.07 7.28
CA ALA A 311 6.17 -32.84 6.96
C ALA A 311 7.68 -32.96 7.31
N PRO A 312 8.56 -32.21 6.62
CA PRO A 312 10.00 -32.23 6.87
C PRO A 312 10.42 -31.67 8.24
N LEU A 313 9.51 -30.98 8.92
CA LEU A 313 9.67 -30.42 10.27
C LEU A 313 8.44 -30.77 11.09
N SER A 314 8.59 -30.95 12.41
CA SER A 314 7.45 -31.22 13.31
C SER A 314 6.80 -29.95 13.86
N ARG A 315 7.57 -28.87 13.97
CA ARG A 315 7.10 -27.57 14.47
C ARG A 315 7.93 -26.42 13.91
N ALA A 316 7.35 -25.23 13.87
CA ALA A 316 8.08 -23.98 13.66
C ALA A 316 7.48 -22.85 14.50
N ARG A 317 8.33 -21.91 14.90
CA ARG A 317 7.96 -20.72 15.67
C ARG A 317 8.60 -19.51 15.01
N PHE A 318 7.80 -18.52 14.65
CA PHE A 318 8.26 -17.32 13.98
C PHE A 318 7.84 -16.06 14.73
N HIS A 319 8.77 -15.12 14.86
CA HIS A 319 8.46 -13.74 15.20
C HIS A 319 8.26 -12.94 13.91
N LEU A 320 7.08 -12.36 13.72
CA LEU A 320 6.71 -11.56 12.55
C LEU A 320 6.99 -10.08 12.83
N LYS A 321 7.69 -9.41 11.91
CA LYS A 321 8.02 -7.99 12.08
C LYS A 321 7.02 -7.11 11.36
N GLY A 322 6.22 -6.39 12.13
CA GLY A 322 5.28 -5.38 11.61
C GLY A 322 4.02 -5.95 10.95
N GLN A 323 3.71 -7.22 11.19
CA GLN A 323 2.43 -7.83 10.83
C GLN A 323 1.89 -8.66 12.01
N GLU A 324 0.57 -8.73 12.12
CA GLU A 324 -0.10 -9.43 13.21
C GLU A 324 -0.11 -10.94 12.98
N SER A 325 0.28 -11.69 14.01
CA SER A 325 0.27 -13.17 13.96
C SER A 325 -1.13 -13.76 13.79
N SER A 326 -2.17 -13.06 14.24
CA SER A 326 -3.59 -13.42 14.04
C SER A 326 -4.00 -13.38 12.57
N ASP A 327 -3.53 -12.39 11.80
CA ASP A 327 -3.87 -12.25 10.39
C ASP A 327 -3.28 -13.39 9.55
N TRP A 328 -2.04 -13.79 9.87
CA TRP A 328 -1.39 -14.97 9.29
C TRP A 328 -2.17 -16.25 9.61
N ALA A 329 -2.56 -16.44 10.88
CA ALA A 329 -3.36 -17.59 11.28
C ALA A 329 -4.73 -17.64 10.58
N ALA A 330 -5.37 -16.49 10.38
CA ALA A 330 -6.62 -16.39 9.62
C ALA A 330 -6.42 -16.73 8.14
N MET A 331 -5.36 -16.22 7.51
CA MET A 331 -5.05 -16.50 6.11
C MET A 331 -4.74 -17.99 5.88
N ILE A 332 -3.93 -18.61 6.74
CA ILE A 332 -3.65 -20.05 6.69
C ILE A 332 -4.95 -20.85 6.73
N LYS A 333 -5.90 -20.49 7.60
CA LYS A 333 -7.20 -21.16 7.67
C LYS A 333 -8.03 -20.98 6.40
N ARG A 334 -8.06 -19.77 5.81
CA ARG A 334 -8.75 -19.52 4.53
C ARG A 334 -8.21 -20.39 3.39
N ILE A 335 -6.90 -20.62 3.38
CA ILE A 335 -6.27 -21.53 2.42
C ILE A 335 -6.72 -22.96 2.68
N GLN A 336 -6.68 -23.41 3.94
CA GLN A 336 -7.09 -24.76 4.32
C GLN A 336 -8.57 -25.06 4.02
N THR A 337 -9.45 -24.06 4.11
CA THR A 337 -10.88 -24.19 3.78
C THR A 337 -11.18 -24.06 2.29
N GLY A 338 -10.24 -23.54 1.50
CA GLY A 338 -10.45 -23.21 0.08
C GLY A 338 -11.11 -21.85 -0.15
N ASP A 339 -11.46 -21.10 0.89
CA ASP A 339 -12.10 -19.77 0.79
C ASP A 339 -11.20 -18.75 0.08
N ILE A 340 -9.88 -19.01 0.01
CA ILE A 340 -8.95 -18.15 -0.71
C ILE A 340 -9.13 -18.20 -2.22
N ASP A 341 -9.71 -19.28 -2.75
CA ASP A 341 -9.89 -19.47 -4.19
C ASP A 341 -10.92 -18.49 -4.77
N GLU A 342 -11.87 -18.03 -3.95
CA GLU A 342 -12.84 -16.99 -4.31
C GLU A 342 -12.18 -15.62 -4.57
N ASP A 343 -10.97 -15.40 -4.04
CA ASP A 343 -10.21 -14.16 -4.25
C ASP A 343 -9.41 -14.19 -5.57
N ARG A 344 -9.33 -15.33 -6.27
CA ARG A 344 -8.56 -15.44 -7.53
C ARG A 344 -9.24 -14.64 -8.65
N ALA A 345 -8.44 -13.98 -9.48
CA ALA A 345 -8.96 -13.29 -10.66
C ALA A 345 -9.51 -14.30 -11.68
N ASP A 346 -10.63 -13.94 -12.31
CA ASP A 346 -11.39 -14.80 -13.23
C ASP A 346 -10.51 -15.46 -14.31
N GLU A 347 -9.43 -14.80 -14.74
CA GLU A 347 -8.54 -15.30 -15.79
C GLU A 347 -7.65 -16.50 -15.36
N TYR A 348 -7.52 -16.76 -14.06
CA TYR A 348 -6.73 -17.88 -13.51
C TYR A 348 -7.58 -19.02 -12.95
N VAL A 349 -8.92 -18.93 -13.01
CA VAL A 349 -9.82 -19.97 -12.47
C VAL A 349 -9.65 -21.27 -13.24
N ASP A 350 -9.61 -21.22 -14.57
CA ASP A 350 -9.46 -22.42 -15.41
C ASP A 350 -8.13 -23.16 -15.12
N GLU A 351 -7.03 -22.42 -14.89
CA GLU A 351 -5.72 -22.99 -14.53
C GLU A 351 -5.78 -23.69 -13.16
N MET A 352 -6.48 -23.09 -12.20
CA MET A 352 -6.69 -23.68 -10.87
C MET A 352 -7.48 -24.99 -10.93
N GLU A 353 -8.56 -25.00 -11.71
CA GLU A 353 -9.42 -26.17 -11.89
C GLU A 353 -8.62 -27.30 -12.55
N ALA A 354 -7.84 -27.01 -13.60
CA ALA A 354 -6.96 -27.99 -14.24
C ALA A 354 -5.90 -28.56 -13.28
N ALA A 355 -5.31 -27.71 -12.42
CA ALA A 355 -4.37 -28.16 -11.39
C ALA A 355 -5.04 -29.04 -10.33
N ALA A 356 -6.31 -28.77 -9.99
CA ALA A 356 -7.10 -29.60 -9.08
C ALA A 356 -7.44 -30.96 -9.70
N GLU A 357 -7.82 -31.00 -10.98
CA GLU A 357 -8.03 -32.25 -11.72
C GLU A 357 -6.76 -33.10 -11.78
N THR A 358 -5.62 -32.47 -12.05
CA THR A 358 -4.31 -33.14 -12.07
C THR A 358 -3.96 -33.74 -10.71
N ALA A 359 -4.20 -33.00 -9.63
CA ALA A 359 -3.96 -33.48 -8.27
C ALA A 359 -4.89 -34.65 -7.89
N ALA A 360 -6.16 -34.60 -8.32
CA ALA A 360 -7.13 -35.67 -8.09
C ALA A 360 -6.85 -36.94 -8.92
N ALA A 361 -6.09 -36.82 -10.01
CA ALA A 361 -5.74 -37.94 -10.89
C ALA A 361 -4.60 -38.82 -10.37
N PHE A 362 -4.02 -38.52 -9.19
CA PHE A 362 -3.05 -39.43 -8.58
C PHE A 362 -3.70 -40.76 -8.16
N PRO A 363 -3.03 -41.91 -8.38
CA PRO A 363 -3.56 -43.19 -7.97
C PRO A 363 -3.55 -43.30 -6.44
N GLU A 364 -4.63 -43.82 -5.84
CA GLU A 364 -4.71 -44.06 -4.38
C GLU A 364 -3.68 -45.07 -3.87
N LYS A 365 -3.09 -45.85 -4.78
CA LYS A 365 -2.09 -46.88 -4.49
C LYS A 365 -0.87 -46.70 -5.38
N CYS A 366 0.32 -46.85 -4.80
CA CYS A 366 1.57 -46.87 -5.54
C CYS A 366 1.53 -48.01 -6.58
N PRO A 367 1.71 -47.73 -7.89
CA PRO A 367 1.67 -48.77 -8.93
C PRO A 367 2.74 -49.85 -8.77
N THR A 368 3.83 -49.55 -8.05
CA THR A 368 4.98 -50.45 -7.88
C THR A 368 4.85 -51.34 -6.65
N CYS A 369 4.46 -50.79 -5.50
CA CYS A 369 4.45 -51.51 -4.22
C CYS A 369 3.09 -51.59 -3.51
N PHE A 370 2.05 -50.99 -4.10
CA PHE A 370 0.67 -50.96 -3.56
C PHE A 370 0.52 -50.29 -2.19
N ALA A 371 1.53 -49.54 -1.73
CA ALA A 371 1.38 -48.66 -0.58
C ALA A 371 0.33 -47.58 -0.85
N ASP A 372 -0.33 -47.13 0.22
CA ASP A 372 -1.25 -46.00 0.16
C ASP A 372 -0.54 -44.73 -0.32
N VAL A 373 -1.20 -44.01 -1.22
CA VAL A 373 -0.78 -42.70 -1.70
C VAL A 373 -1.79 -41.70 -1.17
N PRO A 374 -1.37 -40.71 -0.35
CA PRO A 374 -2.29 -39.70 0.14
C PRO A 374 -2.84 -38.85 -1.01
N PRO A 375 -4.01 -38.21 -0.85
CA PRO A 375 -4.49 -37.22 -1.81
C PRO A 375 -3.43 -36.15 -2.06
N GLN A 376 -3.20 -35.81 -3.33
CA GLN A 376 -2.23 -34.80 -3.70
C GLN A 376 -2.86 -33.41 -3.73
N GLN A 377 -2.02 -32.42 -3.50
CA GLN A 377 -2.42 -31.02 -3.56
C GLN A 377 -2.29 -30.50 -4.99
N ARG A 378 -2.99 -29.39 -5.26
CA ARG A 378 -2.84 -28.64 -6.52
C ARG A 378 -1.37 -28.30 -6.73
N GLY A 379 -0.92 -28.33 -7.99
CA GLY A 379 0.46 -28.01 -8.37
C GLY A 379 1.46 -29.17 -8.22
N VAL A 380 1.08 -30.28 -7.56
CA VAL A 380 1.92 -31.48 -7.49
C VAL A 380 1.79 -32.28 -8.78
N THR A 381 2.88 -32.46 -9.50
CA THR A 381 2.92 -33.20 -10.79
C THR A 381 3.62 -34.56 -10.68
N SER A 382 4.37 -34.80 -9.61
CA SER A 382 5.03 -36.06 -9.31
C SER A 382 5.30 -36.19 -7.81
N ILE A 383 5.22 -37.40 -7.26
CA ILE A 383 5.68 -37.70 -5.89
C ILE A 383 6.63 -38.90 -5.90
N THR A 384 7.45 -39.02 -4.86
CA THR A 384 8.25 -40.23 -4.61
C THR A 384 7.55 -41.09 -3.56
N CYS A 385 7.33 -42.37 -3.86
CA CYS A 385 6.77 -43.31 -2.88
C CYS A 385 7.72 -43.50 -1.69
N GLU A 386 7.25 -43.21 -0.47
CA GLU A 386 8.06 -43.33 0.75
C GLU A 386 8.52 -44.77 1.05
N PHE A 387 7.79 -45.77 0.54
CA PHE A 387 8.05 -47.19 0.84
C PHE A 387 9.03 -47.85 -0.13
N CYS A 388 8.95 -47.52 -1.43
CA CYS A 388 9.75 -48.18 -2.46
C CYS A 388 10.58 -47.23 -3.33
N GLY A 389 10.45 -45.92 -3.15
CA GLY A 389 11.18 -44.90 -3.89
C GLY A 389 10.75 -44.72 -5.35
N SER A 390 9.70 -45.39 -5.82
CA SER A 390 9.22 -45.18 -7.19
C SER A 390 8.56 -43.81 -7.34
N GLU A 391 8.82 -43.15 -8.44
CA GLU A 391 8.08 -41.95 -8.86
C GLU A 391 6.63 -42.32 -9.22
N ILE A 392 5.68 -41.52 -8.76
CA ILE A 392 4.25 -41.67 -9.02
C ILE A 392 3.79 -40.35 -9.65
N THR A 393 3.06 -40.46 -10.76
CA THR A 393 2.50 -39.33 -11.51
C THR A 393 0.98 -39.47 -11.63
N PRO A 394 0.26 -38.38 -11.93
CA PRO A 394 -1.17 -38.44 -12.23
C PRO A 394 -1.48 -39.39 -13.40
N VAL A 395 -2.61 -40.09 -13.33
CA VAL A 395 -3.15 -40.92 -14.42
C VAL A 395 -4.31 -40.16 -15.07
N LEU A 396 -3.98 -39.27 -15.99
CA LEU A 396 -4.98 -38.55 -16.78
C LEU A 396 -5.64 -39.53 -17.76
N SER A 397 -6.97 -39.56 -17.78
CA SER A 397 -7.72 -40.36 -18.76
C SER A 397 -7.73 -39.60 -20.09
N ASP A 398 -7.19 -40.21 -21.15
CA ASP A 398 -7.22 -39.68 -22.53
C ASP A 398 -8.64 -39.49 -23.08
#